data_AF-T1B0C5-F1
#
_entry.id   AF-T1B0C5-F1
#
_cell.length_a   1.000
_cell.length_b   1.000
_cell.length_c   1.000
_cell.angle_alpha   90.00
_cell.angle_beta   90.00
_cell.angle_gamma   90.00
#
_symmetry.space_group_name_H-M   'P 1'
#
loop_
_entity.id
_entity.type
_entity.pdbx_description
1 polymer ?
#
loop_
_entity_poly.entity_id
_entity_poly.type
_entity_poly.pdbx_seq_one_letter_code
_entity_poly.pdbx_strand_id
1 'polypeptide(L)'
;KDQLSGSYGDFIPAHVKSFGRRFPTDVVYFKTAESEGGGEVWHPTQKPVALGQYLVRTYSKPGDLVLDNAFGSGSFLLAASTEGRRFVGIEQNKEGRLFKKAPIDYVDLAARRIRNGWHPVGSRVARTVRRRPLDSFT
;
A
#
# COMPACT_ATOMS: atom_id res chain seq x y z
N LYS A 1 -31.41 25.92 5.40
CA LYS A 1 -32.50 25.33 4.59
C LYS A 1 -33.01 24.18 5.45
N ASP A 2 -34.12 24.41 6.15
CA ASP A 2 -34.61 23.48 7.16
C ASP A 2 -35.15 22.22 6.47
N GLN A 3 -34.38 21.15 6.59
CA GLN A 3 -34.66 19.89 5.93
C GLN A 3 -35.55 19.06 6.86
N LEU A 4 -36.86 19.32 6.81
CA LEU A 4 -37.87 18.57 7.54
C LEU A 4 -38.02 17.19 6.90
N SER A 5 -37.45 16.15 7.52
CA SER A 5 -37.79 14.78 7.17
C SER A 5 -39.03 14.39 7.97
N GLY A 6 -40.09 13.89 7.32
CA GLY A 6 -41.39 13.63 7.96
C GLY A 6 -41.40 12.54 9.05
N SER A 7 -40.26 11.92 9.35
CA SER A 7 -40.13 10.79 10.29
C SER A 7 -39.12 11.05 11.42
N TYR A 8 -38.16 11.94 11.19
CA TYR A 8 -37.15 12.32 12.17
C TYR A 8 -37.18 13.84 12.24
N GLY A 9 -37.49 14.37 13.43
CA GLY A 9 -37.61 15.81 13.69
C GLY A 9 -36.32 16.58 13.39
N ASP A 10 -36.25 17.84 13.83
CA ASP A 10 -35.15 18.74 13.49
C ASP A 10 -33.78 18.08 13.75
N PHE A 11 -32.95 18.03 12.71
CA PHE A 11 -31.60 17.51 12.82
C PHE A 11 -30.80 18.43 13.75
N ILE A 12 -30.57 17.97 14.99
CA ILE A 12 -29.70 18.65 15.95
C ILE A 12 -28.28 18.08 15.75
N PRO A 13 -27.35 18.83 15.13
CA PRO A 13 -25.98 18.37 15.01
C PRO A 13 -25.34 18.26 16.40
N ALA A 14 -25.25 17.03 16.93
CA ALA A 14 -24.47 16.75 18.12
C ALA A 14 -22.99 16.63 17.72
N HIS A 15 -22.18 17.60 18.13
CA HIS A 15 -20.74 17.56 17.90
C HIS A 15 -20.09 16.58 18.91
N VAL A 16 -20.12 15.28 18.60
CA VAL A 16 -19.52 14.24 19.45
C VAL A 16 -18.00 14.29 19.29
N LYS A 17 -17.30 14.95 20.20
CA LYS A 17 -15.83 14.89 20.29
C LYS A 17 -15.40 13.57 20.91
N SER A 18 -14.88 12.66 20.10
CA SER A 18 -14.28 11.39 20.54
C SER A 18 -12.79 11.57 20.83
N PHE A 19 -12.37 11.35 22.08
CA PHE A 19 -10.98 11.52 22.55
C PHE A 19 -10.04 10.34 22.20
N GLY A 20 -10.12 9.82 20.98
CA GLY A 20 -8.93 9.21 20.34
C GLY A 20 -8.59 7.74 20.59
N ARG A 21 -9.53 6.87 21.02
CA ARG A 21 -9.29 5.40 21.03
C ARG A 21 -9.87 4.63 19.85
N ARG A 22 -10.59 5.30 18.95
CA ARG A 22 -11.14 4.69 17.73
C ARG A 22 -10.04 4.56 16.68
N PHE A 23 -9.21 3.54 16.83
CA PHE A 23 -8.24 3.14 15.82
C PHE A 23 -8.45 1.66 15.52
N PRO A 24 -8.56 1.25 14.24
CA PRO A 24 -8.60 2.08 13.03
C PRO A 24 -9.94 2.84 12.85
N THR A 25 -9.96 3.86 11.98
CA THR A 25 -11.17 4.63 11.59
C THR A 25 -11.69 4.20 10.23
N ASP A 26 -12.99 4.41 9.98
CA ASP A 26 -13.62 4.04 8.69
C ASP A 26 -13.14 4.91 7.51
N VAL A 27 -12.67 6.13 7.81
CA VAL A 27 -12.09 7.06 6.83
C VAL A 27 -10.62 7.25 7.12
N VAL A 28 -9.78 6.97 6.13
CA VAL A 28 -8.33 7.14 6.19
C VAL A 28 -7.85 7.98 5.01
N TYR A 29 -6.96 8.93 5.27
CA TYR A 29 -6.44 9.85 4.25
C TYR A 29 -5.01 9.47 3.87
N PHE A 30 -4.77 9.24 2.59
CA PHE A 30 -3.45 8.99 2.02
C PHE A 30 -3.26 9.82 0.75
N LYS A 31 -2.00 10.21 0.50
CA LYS A 31 -1.62 10.79 -0.80
C LYS A 31 -1.79 9.76 -1.91
N THR A 32 -1.97 10.23 -3.14
CA THR A 32 -2.00 9.35 -4.31
C THR A 32 -0.60 8.83 -4.63
N ALA A 33 -0.52 7.77 -5.44
CA ALA A 33 0.75 7.12 -5.80
C ALA A 33 1.70 8.07 -6.55
N GLU A 34 1.16 8.95 -7.38
CA GLU A 34 1.88 10.02 -8.10
C GLU A 34 2.57 11.00 -7.14
N SER A 35 2.00 11.16 -5.95
CA SER A 35 2.47 12.09 -4.91
C SER A 35 3.37 11.40 -3.89
N GLU A 36 3.66 10.11 -4.04
CA GLU A 36 4.65 9.40 -3.23
C GLU A 36 6.07 9.71 -3.71
N GLY A 37 7.06 9.50 -2.82
CA GLY A 37 8.46 9.79 -3.12
C GLY A 37 8.94 9.07 -4.39
N GLY A 38 9.37 9.85 -5.38
CA GLY A 38 9.84 9.36 -6.68
C GLY A 38 8.87 9.62 -7.83
N GLY A 39 7.57 9.85 -7.58
CA GLY A 39 6.59 10.23 -8.60
C GLY A 39 6.34 9.19 -9.71
N GLU A 40 6.99 8.04 -9.65
CA GLU A 40 6.91 6.99 -10.66
C GLU A 40 5.65 6.15 -10.49
N VAL A 41 4.77 6.25 -11.49
CA VAL A 41 3.56 5.44 -11.60
C VAL A 41 3.73 4.42 -12.70
N TRP A 42 3.64 3.15 -12.31
CA TRP A 42 3.85 2.00 -13.19
C TRP A 42 2.55 1.31 -13.60
N HIS A 43 1.45 1.60 -12.91
CA HIS A 43 0.13 1.03 -13.20
C HIS A 43 -0.93 2.14 -13.15
N PRO A 44 -1.89 2.20 -14.09
CA PRO A 44 -2.92 3.23 -14.12
C PRO A 44 -3.72 3.37 -12.81
N THR A 45 -3.88 2.26 -12.08
CA THR A 45 -4.59 2.20 -10.80
C THR A 45 -3.67 1.89 -9.61
N GLN A 46 -2.38 2.22 -9.73
CA GLN A 46 -1.36 2.00 -8.70
C GLN A 46 -1.82 2.55 -7.35
N LYS A 47 -1.78 1.69 -6.33
CA LYS A 47 -2.11 2.09 -4.96
C LYS A 47 -0.88 2.71 -4.29
N PRO A 48 -1.06 3.71 -3.42
CA PRO A 48 0.02 4.24 -2.60
C PRO A 48 0.61 3.14 -1.70
N VAL A 49 1.93 3.06 -1.61
CA VAL A 49 2.64 2.13 -0.70
C VAL A 49 2.37 2.50 0.75
N ALA A 50 2.25 3.79 1.08
CA ALA A 50 1.93 4.24 2.44
C ALA A 50 0.58 3.70 2.94
N LEU A 51 -0.41 3.62 2.05
CA LEU A 51 -1.70 2.97 2.35
C LEU A 51 -1.51 1.47 2.65
N GLY A 52 -0.70 0.78 1.83
CA GLY A 52 -0.37 -0.63 2.05
C GLY A 52 0.32 -0.86 3.41
N GLN A 53 1.31 -0.02 3.76
CA GLN A 53 2.02 -0.11 5.04
C GLN A 53 1.08 0.05 6.23
N TYR A 54 0.16 1.01 6.14
CA TYR A 54 -0.86 1.21 7.17
C TYR A 54 -1.72 -0.04 7.37
N LEU A 55 -2.27 -0.60 6.29
CA LEU A 55 -3.15 -1.77 6.36
C LEU A 55 -2.39 -3.00 6.88
N VAL A 56 -1.18 -3.24 6.37
CA VAL A 56 -0.34 -4.36 6.83
C VAL A 56 -0.01 -4.23 8.32
N ARG A 57 0.39 -3.05 8.81
CA ARG A 57 0.67 -2.83 10.23
C ARG A 57 -0.55 -3.04 11.12
N THR A 58 -1.72 -2.64 10.63
CA THR A 58 -2.97 -2.64 11.40
C THR A 58 -3.55 -4.05 11.53
N TYR A 59 -3.47 -4.87 10.47
CA TYR A 59 -4.20 -6.13 10.37
C TYR A 59 -3.31 -7.38 10.31
N SER A 60 -2.02 -7.25 10.58
CA SER A 60 -1.10 -8.40 10.66
C SER A 60 0.02 -8.15 11.66
N LYS A 61 0.72 -9.21 12.06
CA LYS A 61 1.95 -9.17 12.87
C LYS A 61 3.18 -9.37 11.99
N PRO A 62 4.37 -8.90 12.40
CA PRO A 62 5.62 -9.27 11.73
C PRO A 62 5.75 -10.79 11.59
N GLY A 63 6.19 -11.26 10.42
CA GLY A 63 6.28 -12.69 10.08
C GLY A 63 5.00 -13.33 9.52
N ASP A 64 3.83 -12.71 9.68
CA ASP A 64 2.58 -13.18 9.08
C ASP A 64 2.66 -13.19 7.54
N LEU A 65 1.76 -13.97 6.92
CA LEU A 65 1.65 -14.07 5.47
C LEU A 65 0.55 -13.13 4.94
N VAL A 66 0.90 -12.25 4.00
CA VAL A 66 -0.02 -11.36 3.29
C VAL A 66 -0.25 -11.86 1.86
N LEU A 67 -1.50 -12.04 1.47
CA LEU A 67 -1.87 -12.36 0.08
C LEU A 67 -2.35 -11.10 -0.63
N ASP A 68 -1.78 -10.85 -1.81
CA ASP A 68 -2.32 -9.90 -2.78
C ASP A 68 -2.52 -10.63 -4.11
N ASN A 69 -3.78 -10.97 -4.40
CA ASN A 69 -4.13 -11.79 -5.56
C ASN A 69 -4.26 -11.00 -6.87
N ALA A 70 -4.12 -9.68 -6.83
CA ALA A 70 -4.19 -8.78 -7.99
C ALA A 70 -3.25 -7.59 -7.79
N PHE A 71 -1.97 -7.88 -7.60
CA PHE A 71 -1.03 -6.90 -7.05
C PHE A 71 -0.67 -5.76 -8.01
N GLY A 72 -0.91 -5.90 -9.31
CA GLY A 72 -0.58 -4.90 -10.34
C GLY A 72 0.88 -4.44 -10.24
N SER A 73 1.10 -3.16 -9.93
CA SER A 73 2.47 -2.63 -9.74
C SER A 73 3.24 -3.17 -8.51
N GLY A 74 2.59 -3.94 -7.63
CA GLY A 74 3.22 -4.57 -6.46
C GLY A 74 3.32 -3.70 -5.21
N SER A 75 2.54 -2.62 -5.10
CA SER A 75 2.62 -1.69 -3.95
C SER A 75 2.38 -2.36 -2.59
N PHE A 76 1.44 -3.29 -2.50
CA PHE A 76 1.10 -3.96 -1.25
C PHE A 76 2.08 -5.10 -0.91
N LEU A 77 2.64 -5.77 -1.92
CA LEU A 77 3.76 -6.71 -1.72
C LEU A 77 4.99 -5.99 -1.19
N LEU A 78 5.31 -4.81 -1.76
CA LEU A 78 6.40 -3.97 -1.27
C LEU A 78 6.15 -3.49 0.15
N ALA A 79 4.91 -3.09 0.48
CA ALA A 79 4.53 -2.73 1.84
C ALA A 79 4.71 -3.92 2.80
N ALA A 80 4.19 -5.09 2.46
CA ALA A 80 4.35 -6.31 3.27
C ALA A 80 5.83 -6.64 3.52
N SER A 81 6.65 -6.60 2.47
CA SER A 81 8.10 -6.79 2.58
C SER A 81 8.76 -5.76 3.51
N THR A 82 8.40 -4.49 3.37
CA THR A 82 8.98 -3.40 4.16
C THR A 82 8.61 -3.50 5.63
N GLU A 83 7.40 -3.98 5.91
CA GLU A 83 6.88 -4.21 7.26
C GLU A 83 7.32 -5.56 7.86
N GLY A 84 8.18 -6.32 7.18
CA GLY A 84 8.67 -7.60 7.70
C GLY A 84 7.61 -8.70 7.72
N ARG A 85 6.65 -8.67 6.80
CA ARG A 85 5.68 -9.76 6.54
C ARG A 85 6.17 -10.61 5.37
N ARG A 86 5.83 -11.90 5.41
CA ARG A 86 5.90 -12.76 4.24
C ARG A 86 4.75 -12.38 3.31
N PHE A 87 4.90 -12.62 2.01
CA PHE A 87 3.85 -12.30 1.06
C PHE A 87 3.77 -13.30 -0.07
N VAL A 88 2.56 -13.43 -0.64
CA VAL A 88 2.29 -14.12 -1.90
C VAL A 88 1.56 -13.15 -2.80
N GLY A 89 2.07 -13.00 -4.02
CA GLY A 89 1.48 -12.17 -5.06
C GLY A 89 1.00 -13.02 -6.22
N ILE A 90 -0.21 -12.76 -6.70
CA ILE A 90 -0.72 -13.30 -7.96
C ILE A 90 -1.03 -12.11 -8.89
N GLU A 91 -0.57 -12.19 -10.13
CA GLU A 91 -0.90 -11.25 -11.18
C GLU A 91 -1.01 -12.01 -12.50
N GLN A 92 -2.15 -11.86 -13.16
CA GLN A 92 -2.43 -12.54 -14.42
C GLN A 92 -1.93 -11.72 -15.61
N ASN A 93 -1.90 -10.39 -15.48
CA ASN A 93 -1.61 -9.49 -16.57
C ASN A 93 -0.11 -9.41 -16.83
N LYS A 94 0.34 -10.16 -17.83
CA LYS A 94 1.73 -10.16 -18.29
C LYS A 94 2.07 -9.01 -19.24
N GLU A 95 1.07 -8.29 -19.74
CA GLU A 95 1.23 -7.27 -20.78
C GLU A 95 0.41 -6.00 -20.49
N GLY A 96 0.65 -5.40 -19.32
CA GLY A 96 0.11 -4.09 -19.02
C GLY A 96 0.65 -3.03 -19.98
N ARG A 97 -0.23 -2.27 -20.64
CA ARG A 97 0.18 -1.08 -21.41
C ARG A 97 0.11 0.16 -20.53
N LEU A 98 1.23 0.55 -19.93
CA LEU A 98 1.36 1.89 -19.35
C LEU A 98 1.17 2.92 -20.48
N PHE A 99 0.07 3.67 -20.43
CA PHE A 99 -0.20 4.81 -21.32
C PHE A 99 0.11 4.54 -22.81
N LYS A 100 -0.08 3.30 -23.28
CA LYS A 100 0.09 2.85 -24.68
C LYS A 100 1.51 2.98 -25.28
N LYS A 101 2.60 3.03 -24.50
CA LYS A 101 3.96 3.21 -25.05
C LYS A 101 4.85 1.97 -25.08
N ALA A 102 4.82 1.12 -24.04
CA ALA A 102 5.62 -0.12 -23.98
C ALA A 102 4.91 -1.20 -23.15
N PRO A 103 5.10 -2.50 -23.48
CA PRO A 103 4.65 -3.59 -22.63
C PRO A 103 5.44 -3.59 -21.32
N ILE A 104 4.75 -3.85 -20.21
CA ILE A 104 5.38 -3.97 -18.89
C ILE A 104 5.00 -5.30 -18.28
N ASP A 105 6.02 -6.01 -17.82
CA ASP A 105 5.88 -7.18 -16.98
C ASP A 105 5.75 -6.74 -15.51
N TYR A 106 4.53 -6.86 -14.98
CA TYR A 106 4.24 -6.49 -13.60
C TYR A 106 4.93 -7.38 -12.57
N VAL A 107 5.19 -8.66 -12.91
CA VAL A 107 5.86 -9.59 -12.01
C VAL A 107 7.33 -9.18 -11.84
N ASP A 108 8.03 -8.93 -12.94
CA ASP A 108 9.42 -8.47 -12.88
C ASP A 108 9.52 -7.07 -12.26
N LEU A 109 8.61 -6.16 -12.59
CA LEU A 109 8.55 -4.84 -11.96
C LEU A 109 8.39 -4.96 -10.43
N ALA A 110 7.42 -5.73 -9.95
CA ALA A 110 7.19 -5.92 -8.51
C ALA A 110 8.43 -6.52 -7.85
N ALA A 111 9.06 -7.53 -8.46
CA ALA A 111 10.30 -8.13 -7.96
C ALA A 111 11.46 -7.12 -7.89
N ARG A 112 11.60 -6.24 -8.88
CA ARG A 112 12.60 -5.15 -8.86
C ARG A 112 12.32 -4.16 -7.74
N ARG A 113 11.08 -3.72 -7.58
CA ARG A 113 10.66 -2.79 -6.51
C ARG A 113 10.96 -3.36 -5.13
N ILE A 114 10.63 -4.63 -4.90
CA ILE A 114 10.89 -5.33 -3.63
C ILE A 114 12.40 -5.47 -3.37
N ARG A 115 13.19 -5.88 -4.36
CA ARG A 115 14.66 -5.98 -4.23
C ARG A 115 15.33 -4.65 -3.91
N ASN A 116 14.85 -3.57 -4.53
CA ASN A 116 15.41 -2.24 -4.33
C ASN A 116 15.02 -1.64 -2.97
N GLY A 117 13.90 -2.10 -2.40
CA GLY A 117 13.34 -1.60 -1.15
C GLY A 117 12.52 -0.32 -1.35
N TRP A 118 11.64 -0.03 -0.38
CA TRP A 118 10.91 1.23 -0.35
C TRP A 118 11.72 2.32 0.37
N HIS A 119 11.91 3.46 -0.29
CA HIS A 119 12.62 4.61 0.26
C HIS A 119 11.78 5.88 0.04
N PRO A 120 11.10 6.42 1.07
CA PRO A 120 10.45 7.72 0.94
C PRO A 120 11.53 8.80 0.76
N VAL A 121 11.40 9.60 -0.30
CA VAL A 121 12.27 10.75 -0.57
C VAL A 121 12.24 11.68 0.66
N GLY A 122 13.40 11.85 1.30
CA GLY A 122 13.56 12.61 2.55
C GLY A 122 14.05 11.79 3.76
N SER A 123 14.03 10.46 3.70
CA SER A 123 14.60 9.60 4.74
C SER A 123 16.00 9.10 4.34
N ARG A 124 17.05 9.64 4.97
CA ARG A 124 18.41 9.09 4.88
C ARG A 124 18.46 7.80 5.71
N VAL A 125 18.03 6.68 5.14
CA VAL A 125 18.27 5.36 5.76
C VAL A 125 19.54 4.79 5.16
N ALA A 126 20.61 4.71 5.96
CA ALA A 126 21.89 4.14 5.57
C ALA A 126 21.71 2.67 5.13
N ARG A 127 22.13 2.35 3.92
CA ARG A 127 22.12 0.99 3.37
C ARG A 127 23.24 0.17 4.05
N THR A 128 22.88 -0.74 4.96
CA THR A 128 23.73 -1.91 5.23
C THR A 128 23.20 -3.08 4.42
N VAL A 129 23.68 -3.25 3.20
CA VAL A 129 23.38 -4.43 2.39
C VAL A 129 24.24 -5.58 2.91
N ARG A 130 23.71 -6.41 3.82
CA ARG A 130 24.30 -7.73 4.07
C ARG A 130 23.75 -8.69 3.02
N ARG A 131 24.57 -9.03 2.03
CA ARG A 131 24.31 -10.19 1.15
C ARG A 131 24.39 -11.45 2.02
N ARG A 132 23.29 -12.19 2.17
CA ARG A 132 23.37 -13.58 2.61
C ARG A 132 23.63 -14.47 1.38
N PRO A 133 24.64 -15.35 1.40
CA PRO A 133 24.82 -16.38 0.37
C PRO A 133 23.58 -17.29 0.31
N LEU A 134 23.27 -17.79 -0.88
CA LEU A 134 22.06 -18.54 -1.21
C LEU A 134 22.09 -20.02 -0.75
N ASP A 135 23.01 -20.39 0.13
CA ASP A 135 23.46 -21.79 0.24
C ASP A 135 23.20 -22.41 1.62
N SER A 136 22.08 -22.08 2.29
CA SER A 136 21.76 -22.70 3.60
C SER A 136 20.28 -23.00 3.80
N PHE A 137 19.70 -23.68 2.81
CA PHE A 137 18.55 -24.57 3.05
C PHE A 137 19.03 -26.01 2.91
N THR A 138 19.59 -26.52 4.00
CA THR A 138 19.64 -27.95 4.35
C THR A 138 19.31 -28.05 5.82
#